data_AF-A0A6H5IC73-F1
#
_entry.id   AF-A0A6H5IC73-F1
#
_cell.length_a   1.000
_cell.length_b   1.000
_cell.length_c   1.000
_cell.angle_alpha   90.00
_cell.angle_beta   90.00
_cell.angle_gamma   90.00
#
_symmetry.space_group_name_H-M   'P 1'
#
loop_
_entity.id
_entity.type
_entity.pdbx_description
1 polymer ?
#
loop_
_entity_poly.entity_id
_entity_poly.type
_entity_poly.pdbx_seq_one_letter_code
_entity_poly.pdbx_strand_id
1 'polypeptide(L)'
;MVEKLLMNGISAKFPDHKFIGEENTAESNRRVELTDAPTWIIDPVDGTMNFVHAMPHTCISIALYVNKVAEIGIVYNPVIEQFFTARKGKGAFLNGQRIRVSDEKGGDFDALSRRVLCAASSELAHQATQVLVQYYPDRD
;
A
#
# COMPACT_ATOMS: atom_id res chain seq x y z
N MET A 1 1.35 11.41 -13.91
CA MET A 1 0.74 12.73 -13.57
C MET A 1 0.50 12.88 -12.06
N VAL A 2 -0.08 11.87 -11.40
CA VAL A 2 -0.29 11.84 -9.95
C VAL A 2 1.03 11.63 -9.19
N GLU A 3 1.91 10.72 -9.62
CA GLU A 3 3.21 10.48 -8.96
C GLU A 3 4.04 11.77 -8.85
N LYS A 4 4.21 12.49 -9.96
CA LYS A 4 4.92 13.78 -9.99
C LYS A 4 4.29 14.83 -9.05
N LEU A 5 2.97 14.90 -8.95
CA LEU A 5 2.28 15.83 -8.05
C LEU A 5 2.61 15.51 -6.59
N LEU A 6 2.56 14.24 -6.20
CA LEU A 6 2.88 13.78 -4.85
C LEU A 6 4.36 14.02 -4.52
N MET A 7 5.26 13.61 -5.40
CA MET A 7 6.71 13.79 -5.22
C MET A 7 7.08 15.26 -5.09
N ASN A 8 6.55 16.14 -5.94
CA ASN A 8 6.83 17.58 -5.88
C ASN A 8 6.31 18.20 -4.58
N GLY A 9 5.07 17.86 -4.18
CA GLY A 9 4.46 18.39 -2.96
C GLY A 9 5.22 17.96 -1.69
N ILE A 10 5.69 16.71 -1.66
CA ILE A 10 6.50 16.19 -0.56
C ILE A 10 7.89 16.82 -0.58
N SER A 11 8.55 16.88 -1.73
CA SER A 11 9.92 17.44 -1.88
C SER A 11 9.97 18.92 -1.47
N ALA A 12 8.91 19.68 -1.73
CA ALA A 12 8.82 21.08 -1.32
C ALA A 12 8.86 21.26 0.22
N LYS A 13 8.41 20.27 0.98
CA LYS A 13 8.44 20.27 2.46
C LYS A 13 9.62 19.50 3.03
N PHE A 14 10.08 18.48 2.31
CA PHE A 14 11.08 17.51 2.76
C PHE A 14 12.12 17.29 1.63
N PRO A 15 12.97 18.28 1.35
CA PRO A 15 13.88 18.25 0.19
C PRO A 15 14.93 17.13 0.27
N ASP A 16 15.30 16.68 1.47
CA ASP A 16 16.30 15.63 1.68
C ASP A 16 15.71 14.21 1.67
N HIS A 17 14.39 14.07 1.51
CA HIS A 17 13.75 12.76 1.46
C HIS A 17 13.89 12.13 0.08
N LYS A 18 14.01 10.81 0.05
CA LYS A 18 14.09 10.01 -1.18
C LYS A 18 12.71 9.51 -1.59
N PHE A 19 12.63 9.00 -2.82
CA PHE A 19 11.40 8.46 -3.39
C PHE A 19 11.66 7.12 -4.09
N ILE A 20 10.70 6.21 -3.95
CA ILE A 20 10.57 4.98 -4.75
C ILE A 20 9.15 5.01 -5.32
N GLY A 21 9.04 5.16 -6.64
CA GLY A 21 7.76 5.19 -7.35
C GLY A 21 7.67 4.05 -8.36
N GLU A 22 6.47 3.57 -8.65
CA GLU A 22 6.22 2.53 -9.67
C GLU A 22 6.68 3.02 -11.06
N GLU A 23 6.23 4.21 -11.49
CA GLU A 23 6.51 4.75 -12.82
C GLU A 23 8.01 5.05 -12.98
N ASN A 24 8.63 5.67 -11.98
CA ASN A 24 10.05 6.05 -12.02
C ASN A 24 11.01 4.84 -11.97
N THR A 25 10.61 3.75 -11.31
CA THR A 25 11.38 2.50 -11.30
C THR A 25 11.30 1.80 -12.66
N ALA A 26 10.11 1.82 -13.30
CA ALA A 26 9.91 1.25 -14.62
C ALA A 26 10.69 2.00 -15.72
N GLU A 27 10.76 3.33 -15.66
CA GLU A 27 11.48 4.14 -16.65
C GLU A 27 13.02 4.04 -16.53
N SER A 28 13.55 3.87 -15.32
CA SER A 28 14.99 3.98 -15.08
C SER A 28 15.78 2.67 -15.22
N ASN A 29 15.13 1.50 -15.36
CA ASN A 29 15.75 0.16 -15.35
C ASN A 29 16.74 -0.05 -14.19
N ARG A 30 16.62 0.73 -13.12
CA ARG A 30 17.50 0.71 -11.96
C ARG A 30 16.70 0.25 -10.76
N ARG A 31 17.23 -0.77 -10.09
CA ARG A 31 16.68 -1.22 -8.82
C ARG A 31 16.97 -0.12 -7.78
N VAL A 32 15.94 0.61 -7.37
CA VAL A 32 16.09 1.62 -6.31
C VAL A 32 16.18 0.88 -4.97
N GLU A 33 17.32 1.02 -4.29
CA GLU A 33 17.52 0.39 -2.99
C GLU A 33 16.93 1.24 -1.87
N LEU A 34 16.16 0.59 -0.98
CA LEU A 34 15.71 1.23 0.24
C LEU A 34 16.90 1.41 1.21
N THR A 35 17.25 2.67 1.47
CA THR A 35 18.34 3.05 2.38
C THR A 35 17.82 3.45 3.77
N ASP A 36 18.72 3.83 4.68
CA ASP A 36 18.32 4.33 6.00
C ASP A 36 17.71 5.75 5.95
N ALA A 37 17.97 6.50 4.87
CA ALA A 37 17.38 7.81 4.67
C ALA A 37 15.84 7.76 4.60
N PRO A 38 15.13 8.80 5.09
CA PRO A 38 13.69 8.91 4.91
C PRO A 38 13.30 8.76 3.45
N THR A 39 12.47 7.77 3.15
CA THR A 39 12.11 7.39 1.78
C THR A 39 10.60 7.22 1.66
N TRP A 40 9.99 7.94 0.73
CA TRP A 40 8.59 7.79 0.39
C TRP A 40 8.42 6.76 -0.72
N ILE A 41 7.59 5.75 -0.47
CA ILE A 41 7.21 4.75 -1.46
C ILE A 41 5.82 5.09 -1.95
N ILE A 42 5.65 5.26 -3.26
CA ILE A 42 4.43 5.80 -3.87
C ILE A 42 3.98 4.88 -5.01
N ASP A 43 2.72 4.48 -4.96
CA ASP A 43 1.98 3.93 -6.09
C ASP A 43 0.84 4.91 -6.43
N PRO A 44 0.90 5.59 -7.58
CA PRO A 44 -0.09 6.59 -7.94
C PRO A 44 -1.46 5.99 -8.30
N VAL A 45 -1.51 4.74 -8.77
CA VAL A 45 -2.73 4.06 -9.23
C VAL A 45 -2.58 2.55 -9.04
N ASP A 46 -2.77 2.09 -7.81
CA ASP A 46 -2.89 0.66 -7.52
C ASP A 46 -4.24 0.16 -8.04
N GLY A 47 -4.23 -1.02 -8.67
CA GLY A 47 -5.36 -1.54 -9.43
C GLY A 47 -5.55 -0.85 -10.78
N THR A 48 -4.48 -0.59 -11.53
CA THR A 48 -4.54 0.01 -12.88
C THR A 48 -5.56 -0.68 -13.81
N MET A 49 -5.67 -2.01 -13.77
CA MET A 49 -6.70 -2.73 -14.55
C MET A 49 -8.13 -2.38 -14.10
N ASN A 50 -8.36 -2.26 -12.80
CA ASN A 50 -9.65 -1.83 -12.26
C ASN A 50 -9.96 -0.40 -12.70
N PHE A 51 -8.97 0.50 -12.68
CA PHE A 51 -9.12 1.86 -13.17
C PHE A 51 -9.50 1.90 -14.65
N VAL A 52 -8.82 1.14 -15.51
CA VAL A 52 -9.11 1.03 -16.95
C VAL A 52 -10.53 0.50 -17.19
N HIS A 53 -11.01 -0.42 -16.37
CA HIS A 53 -12.35 -1.00 -16.48
C HIS A 53 -13.43 -0.27 -15.65
N ALA A 54 -13.14 0.92 -15.13
CA ALA A 54 -14.04 1.70 -14.28
C ALA A 54 -14.60 0.93 -13.07
N MET A 55 -13.84 -0.05 -12.57
CA MET A 55 -14.15 -0.74 -11.33
C MET A 55 -13.71 0.11 -10.13
N PRO A 56 -14.52 0.19 -9.06
CA PRO A 56 -14.30 1.12 -7.95
C PRO A 56 -13.16 0.69 -6.99
N HIS A 57 -12.37 -0.31 -7.37
CA HIS A 57 -11.31 -0.90 -6.54
C HIS A 57 -9.93 -0.46 -7.04
N THR A 58 -9.69 0.85 -6.98
CA THR A 58 -8.40 1.48 -7.31
C THR A 58 -8.03 2.49 -6.23
N CYS A 59 -6.75 2.64 -5.93
CA CYS A 59 -6.32 3.55 -4.88
C CYS A 59 -4.96 4.18 -5.16
N ILE A 60 -4.69 5.27 -4.44
CA ILE A 60 -3.37 5.85 -4.30
C ILE A 60 -2.76 5.28 -3.01
N SER A 61 -1.55 4.73 -3.09
CA SER A 61 -0.84 4.16 -1.94
C SER A 61 0.45 4.93 -1.67
N ILE A 62 0.67 5.33 -0.42
CA ILE A 62 1.86 6.09 -0.01
C ILE A 62 2.35 5.54 1.33
N ALA A 63 3.65 5.27 1.44
CA ALA A 63 4.30 4.91 2.70
C ALA A 63 5.55 5.75 2.94
N LEU A 64 5.84 6.04 4.20
CA LEU A 64 7.13 6.61 4.63
C LEU A 64 7.93 5.55 5.37
N TYR A 65 9.15 5.33 4.91
CA TYR A 65 10.15 4.52 5.59
C TYR A 65 11.26 5.41 6.14
N VAL A 66 11.72 5.12 7.36
CA VAL A 66 12.90 5.74 7.99
C VAL A 66 13.74 4.62 8.58
N ASN A 67 15.05 4.60 8.34
CA ASN A 67 15.93 3.49 8.76
C ASN A 67 15.40 2.11 8.33
N LYS A 68 14.87 2.03 7.09
CA LYS A 68 14.23 0.83 6.51
C LYS A 68 13.03 0.29 7.31
N VAL A 69 12.42 1.11 8.15
CA VAL A 69 11.25 0.77 8.95
C VAL A 69 10.04 1.60 8.50
N ALA A 70 8.90 0.95 8.29
CA ALA A 70 7.65 1.63 7.97
C ALA A 70 7.16 2.48 9.15
N GLU A 71 7.05 3.80 8.93
CA GLU A 71 6.63 4.76 9.95
C GLU A 71 5.20 5.27 9.72
N ILE A 72 4.82 5.49 8.44
CA ILE A 72 3.50 5.97 8.04
C ILE A 72 3.03 5.16 6.83
N GLY A 73 1.73 4.85 6.77
CA GLY A 73 1.05 4.28 5.61
C GLY A 73 -0.26 5.01 5.34
N ILE A 74 -0.55 5.26 4.08
CA ILE A 74 -1.76 5.93 3.59
C ILE A 74 -2.24 5.17 2.36
N VAL A 75 -3.52 4.80 2.35
CA VAL A 75 -4.20 4.23 1.18
C VAL A 75 -5.49 4.99 0.97
N TYR A 76 -5.64 5.60 -0.19
CA TYR A 76 -6.82 6.40 -0.52
C TYR A 76 -7.49 5.90 -1.78
N ASN A 77 -8.73 5.44 -1.64
CA ASN A 77 -9.60 5.15 -2.77
C ASN A 77 -10.57 6.33 -2.95
N PRO A 78 -10.40 7.17 -3.99
CA PRO A 78 -11.25 8.33 -4.23
C PRO A 78 -12.64 7.97 -4.75
N VAL A 79 -12.84 6.79 -5.31
CA VAL A 79 -14.12 6.39 -5.93
C VAL A 79 -15.16 6.05 -4.87
N ILE A 80 -14.73 5.39 -3.79
CA ILE A 80 -15.60 4.99 -2.67
C ILE A 80 -15.25 5.70 -1.37
N GLU A 81 -14.48 6.79 -1.46
CA GLU A 81 -14.13 7.68 -0.33
C GLU A 81 -13.56 6.95 0.89
N GLN A 82 -12.70 5.96 0.65
CA GLN A 82 -12.02 5.23 1.72
C GLN A 82 -10.61 5.75 1.91
N PHE A 83 -10.37 6.36 3.07
CA PHE A 83 -9.08 6.92 3.47
C PHE A 83 -8.50 6.17 4.66
N PHE A 84 -7.66 5.19 4.34
CA PHE A 84 -6.92 4.42 5.33
C PHE A 84 -5.64 5.15 5.69
N THR A 85 -5.37 5.25 6.98
CA THR A 85 -4.11 5.83 7.50
C THR A 85 -3.58 5.01 8.65
N ALA A 86 -2.27 4.91 8.75
CA ALA A 86 -1.60 4.26 9.86
C ALA A 86 -0.29 4.97 10.19
N ARG A 87 0.03 5.01 11.49
CA ARG A 87 1.36 5.43 11.97
C ARG A 87 1.85 4.45 13.01
N LYS A 88 3.12 4.09 12.92
CA LYS A 88 3.76 3.17 13.85
C LYS A 88 3.52 3.60 15.30
N GLY A 89 3.02 2.66 16.12
CA GLY A 89 2.67 2.89 17.53
C GLY A 89 1.47 3.79 17.79
N LYS A 90 0.74 4.25 16.76
CA LYS A 90 -0.48 5.08 16.89
C LYS A 90 -1.75 4.39 16.39
N GLY A 91 -1.59 3.24 15.75
CA GLY A 91 -2.66 2.40 15.20
C GLY A 91 -3.06 2.79 13.79
N ALA A 92 -4.15 2.19 13.32
CA ALA A 92 -4.70 2.38 11.98
C ALA A 92 -6.13 2.90 12.02
N PHE A 93 -6.52 3.63 10.98
CA PHE A 93 -7.80 4.32 10.87
C PHE A 93 -8.36 4.20 9.45
N LEU A 94 -9.69 4.12 9.34
CA LEU A 94 -10.47 4.31 8.11
C LEU A 94 -11.36 5.53 8.32
N ASN A 95 -11.20 6.56 7.50
CA ASN A 95 -11.99 7.79 7.58
C ASN A 95 -12.00 8.42 8.99
N GLY A 96 -10.83 8.38 9.64
CA GLY A 96 -10.63 8.89 11.01
C GLY A 96 -11.14 7.96 12.12
N GLN A 97 -11.84 6.88 11.81
CA GLN A 97 -12.30 5.87 12.77
C GLN A 97 -11.24 4.80 12.95
N ARG A 98 -10.90 4.46 14.19
CA ARG A 98 -9.88 3.45 14.49
C ARG A 98 -10.36 2.07 14.04
N ILE A 99 -9.51 1.35 13.32
CA ILE A 99 -9.77 -0.02 12.86
C ILE A 99 -8.87 -1.03 13.56
N ARG A 100 -9.31 -2.29 13.55
CA ARG A 100 -8.57 -3.46 14.04
C ARG A 100 -8.81 -4.64 13.12
N VAL A 101 -7.92 -5.61 13.16
CA VAL A 101 -8.12 -6.90 12.49
C VAL A 101 -9.21 -7.70 13.20
N SER A 102 -9.91 -8.56 12.47
CA SER A 102 -10.96 -9.44 13.02
C SER A 102 -10.38 -10.50 13.97
N ASP A 103 -9.15 -10.93 13.74
CA ASP A 103 -8.42 -11.89 14.58
C ASP A 103 -7.09 -11.27 15.06
N GLU A 104 -7.08 -10.79 16.29
CA GLU A 104 -5.89 -10.20 16.92
C GLU A 104 -4.83 -11.28 17.29
N LYS A 105 -5.19 -12.57 17.31
CA LYS A 105 -4.33 -13.68 17.75
C LYS A 105 -3.71 -14.50 16.62
N GLY A 106 -4.19 -14.34 15.39
CA GLY A 106 -3.60 -14.96 14.20
C GLY A 106 -3.79 -16.49 14.15
N GLY A 107 -5.03 -16.96 14.20
CA GLY A 107 -5.39 -18.33 13.81
C GLY A 107 -5.21 -18.58 12.30
N ASP A 108 -5.59 -19.72 11.74
CA ASP A 108 -5.23 -20.17 10.37
C ASP A 108 -5.49 -19.17 9.20
N PHE A 109 -6.27 -18.11 9.41
CA PHE A 109 -6.41 -16.93 8.52
C PHE A 109 -5.18 -15.99 8.45
N ASP A 110 -4.16 -16.24 9.26
CA ASP A 110 -3.04 -15.33 9.59
C ASP A 110 -2.11 -14.97 8.41
N ALA A 111 -1.96 -15.84 7.40
CA ALA A 111 -1.05 -15.55 6.29
C ALA A 111 -1.59 -14.48 5.31
N LEU A 112 -2.91 -14.50 5.08
CA LEU A 112 -3.59 -13.60 4.14
C LEU A 112 -4.11 -12.33 4.82
N SER A 113 -4.51 -12.40 6.09
CA SER A 113 -4.94 -11.22 6.86
C SER A 113 -3.78 -10.24 7.14
N ARG A 114 -2.53 -10.74 7.20
CA ARG A 114 -1.31 -9.93 7.37
C ARG A 114 -0.84 -9.22 6.09
N ARG A 115 -1.39 -9.57 4.93
CA ARG A 115 -1.07 -8.98 3.62
C ARG A 115 -2.36 -8.49 3.00
N VAL A 116 -2.83 -7.33 3.48
CA VAL A 116 -4.05 -6.59 3.08
C VAL A 116 -4.76 -7.21 1.87
N LEU A 117 -5.64 -8.16 2.13
CA LEU A 117 -6.66 -8.56 1.17
C LEU A 117 -7.83 -7.60 1.37
N CYS A 118 -7.94 -6.56 0.54
CA CYS A 118 -9.16 -5.76 0.49
C CYS A 118 -10.24 -6.57 -0.25
N ALA A 119 -11.05 -7.32 0.48
CA ALA A 119 -12.27 -7.90 -0.04
C ALA A 119 -13.48 -7.12 0.50
N ALA A 120 -14.47 -6.87 -0.37
CA ALA A 120 -15.66 -6.09 -0.05
C ALA A 120 -16.59 -6.73 1.01
N SER A 121 -16.35 -7.99 1.38
CA SER A 121 -17.00 -8.69 2.50
C SER A 121 -16.12 -9.83 3.02
N SER A 122 -16.44 -10.34 4.22
CA SER A 122 -15.80 -11.51 4.83
C SER A 122 -15.94 -12.77 3.97
N GLU A 123 -17.10 -12.96 3.34
CA GLU A 123 -17.39 -14.12 2.50
C GLU A 123 -16.55 -14.08 1.22
N LEU A 124 -16.42 -12.90 0.60
CA LEU A 124 -15.60 -12.72 -0.59
C LEU A 124 -14.10 -12.87 -0.27
N ALA A 125 -13.66 -12.40 0.90
CA ALA A 125 -12.31 -12.65 1.39
C ALA A 125 -12.05 -14.15 1.45
N HIS A 126 -12.95 -14.91 2.07
CA HIS A 126 -12.84 -16.36 2.23
C HIS A 126 -12.81 -17.07 0.87
N GLN A 127 -13.68 -16.72 -0.06
CA GLN A 127 -13.67 -17.28 -1.42
C GLN A 127 -12.36 -16.98 -2.16
N ALA A 128 -11.86 -15.74 -2.08
CA ALA A 128 -10.59 -15.36 -2.72
C ALA A 128 -9.40 -16.12 -2.13
N THR A 129 -9.36 -16.34 -0.82
CA THR A 129 -8.29 -17.14 -0.18
C THR A 129 -8.22 -18.59 -0.66
N GLN A 130 -9.35 -19.17 -1.10
CA GLN A 130 -9.40 -20.54 -1.60
C GLN A 130 -8.85 -20.68 -3.03
N VAL A 131 -8.82 -19.59 -3.80
CA VAL A 131 -8.38 -19.57 -5.20
C VAL A 131 -6.97 -19.02 -5.36
N LEU A 132 -6.49 -18.23 -4.40
CA LEU A 132 -5.12 -17.71 -4.38
C LEU A 132 -4.11 -18.83 -4.07
N VAL A 133 -3.53 -19.40 -5.13
CA VAL A 133 -2.38 -20.30 -5.00
C VAL A 133 -1.15 -19.46 -4.68
N GLN A 134 -0.54 -19.72 -3.52
CA GLN A 134 0.70 -19.08 -3.12
C GLN A 134 1.83 -19.58 -4.04
N TYR A 135 2.24 -18.76 -5.00
CA TYR A 135 3.40 -19.04 -5.84
C TYR A 135 4.69 -18.77 -5.05
N TYR A 136 5.38 -19.82 -4.65
CA TYR A 136 6.78 -19.76 -4.24
C TYR A 136 7.62 -20.16 -5.44
N PRO A 137 8.36 -19.24 -6.08
CA PRO A 137 9.36 -19.67 -7.06
C PRO A 137 10.40 -20.55 -6.35
N ASP A 138 10.72 -21.69 -6.95
CA ASP A 138 11.83 -22.51 -6.51
C ASP A 138 13.10 -21.64 -6.53
N ARG A 139 13.85 -21.71 -5.43
CA ARG A 139 15.14 -21.03 -5.31
C ARG A 139 16.22 -21.94 -5.89
N ASP A 140 16.67 -21.63 -7.10
CA ASP A 140 17.98 -22.03 -7.60
C ASP A 140 19.02 -20.93 -7.32
#